data_AF-A0A7L8RRV0-F1
#
_entry.id   AF-A0A7L8RRV0-F1
#
_cell.length_a   1.000
_cell.length_b   1.000
_cell.length_c   1.000
_cell.angle_alpha   90.00
_cell.angle_beta   90.00
_cell.angle_gamma   90.00
#
_symmetry.space_group_name_H-M   'P 1'
#
loop_
_entity.id
_entity.type
_entity.pdbx_description
1 polymer ?
#
loop_
_entity_poly.entity_id
_entity_poly.type
_entity_poly.pdbx_seq_one_letter_code
_entity_poly.pdbx_strand_id
1 'polypeptide(L)'
;MGYSTIYEVSGNDIVYETFDGDAVVLDLASGRYFGFSDSGSCVWEALIAQVPPASLVGRTCGSGQLSAADLDAFIARLNEYGLLSPATGMASAALSPELAQRLAAAREALKIDMHDELADLVMVDPIHDVDEPAGWPAVKQ
;
A
#
# COMPACT_ATOMS: atom_id res chain seq x y z
N MET A 1 -1.07 -26.63 1.39
CA MET A 1 0.12 -26.07 2.08
C MET A 1 0.22 -24.62 1.62
N GLY A 2 -0.04 -23.57 2.37
CA GLY A 2 -0.53 -23.39 3.73
C GLY A 2 -0.70 -21.87 3.89
N TYR A 3 -1.89 -21.34 3.63
CA TYR A 3 -2.20 -19.90 3.74
C TYR A 3 -2.34 -19.43 5.20
N SER A 4 -1.51 -19.96 6.09
CA SER A 4 -1.47 -19.56 7.50
C SER A 4 -0.47 -18.43 7.75
N THR A 5 0.33 -18.08 6.74
CA THR A 5 1.24 -16.94 6.78
C THR A 5 0.43 -15.66 6.70
N ILE A 6 0.52 -14.85 7.75
CA ILE A 6 0.09 -13.46 7.75
C ILE A 6 1.28 -12.57 7.38
N TYR A 7 1.00 -11.38 6.87
CA TYR A 7 2.01 -10.44 6.41
C TYR A 7 1.93 -9.15 7.19
N GLU A 8 3.02 -8.39 7.14
CA GLU A 8 3.11 -7.03 7.65
C GLU A 8 3.96 -6.19 6.69
N VAL A 9 3.88 -4.87 6.84
CA VAL A 9 4.72 -3.95 6.07
C VAL A 9 6.20 -4.20 6.38
N SER A 10 7.02 -4.21 5.34
CA SER A 10 8.44 -4.57 5.43
C SER A 10 9.28 -3.42 6.00
N GLY A 11 9.22 -3.25 7.32
CA GLY A 11 10.05 -2.29 8.05
C GLY A 11 9.51 -0.86 8.04
N ASN A 12 10.30 0.06 8.60
CA ASN A 12 9.89 1.43 8.89
C ASN A 12 10.12 2.42 7.72
N ASP A 13 10.86 1.99 6.69
CA ASP A 13 11.14 2.80 5.49
C ASP A 13 10.02 2.72 4.45
N ILE A 14 9.07 1.81 4.62
CA ILE A 14 7.91 1.67 3.75
C ILE A 14 6.77 2.51 4.32
N VAL A 15 6.44 3.59 3.62
CA VAL A 15 5.31 4.46 3.94
C VAL A 15 4.18 4.17 2.96
N TYR A 16 2.95 4.19 3.41
CA TYR A 16 1.80 3.99 2.53
C TYR A 16 0.65 4.89 2.95
N GLU A 17 -0.16 5.28 1.98
CA GLU A 17 -1.36 6.08 2.16
C GLU A 17 -2.44 5.60 1.20
N THR A 18 -3.70 5.62 1.63
CA THR A 18 -4.83 5.25 0.79
C THR A 18 -5.62 6.51 0.41
N PHE A 19 -5.72 6.78 -0.88
CA PHE A 19 -6.46 7.90 -1.44
C PHE A 19 -7.68 7.39 -2.20
N ASP A 20 -8.88 7.77 -1.76
CA ASP A 20 -10.15 7.37 -2.40
C ASP A 20 -10.30 5.85 -2.66
N GLY A 21 -9.64 5.04 -1.84
CA GLY A 21 -9.63 3.58 -1.94
C GLY A 21 -8.46 2.98 -2.72
N ASP A 22 -7.61 3.81 -3.33
CA ASP A 22 -6.38 3.40 -4.00
C ASP A 22 -5.18 3.57 -3.07
N ALA A 23 -4.47 2.47 -2.82
CA ALA A 23 -3.32 2.46 -1.95
C ALA A 23 -2.05 2.78 -2.75
N VAL A 24 -1.30 3.71 -2.18
CA VAL A 24 -0.01 4.19 -2.63
C VAL A 24 1.03 3.76 -1.63
N VAL A 25 2.14 3.20 -2.09
CA VAL A 25 3.27 2.77 -1.24
C VAL A 25 4.55 3.42 -1.74
N LEU A 26 5.31 4.00 -0.83
CA LEU A 26 6.60 4.63 -1.06
C LEU A 26 7.67 3.90 -0.24
N ASP A 27 8.69 3.40 -0.91
CA ASP A 27 9.91 2.93 -0.27
C ASP A 27 10.88 4.11 -0.13
N LEU A 28 11.04 4.62 1.08
CA LEU A 28 11.94 5.74 1.40
C LEU A 28 13.42 5.39 1.19
N ALA A 29 13.79 4.11 1.28
CA ALA A 29 15.18 3.70 1.12
C ALA A 29 15.61 3.72 -0.35
N SER A 30 14.71 3.34 -1.26
CA SER A 30 15.00 3.34 -2.71
C SER A 30 14.39 4.50 -3.50
N GLY A 31 13.48 5.28 -2.90
CA GLY A 31 12.74 6.35 -3.57
C GLY A 31 11.70 5.86 -4.57
N ARG A 32 11.39 4.56 -4.57
CA ARG A 32 10.41 3.96 -5.50
C ARG A 32 8.99 4.11 -4.97
N TYR A 33 8.10 4.47 -5.88
CA TYR A 33 6.67 4.53 -5.61
C TYR A 33 5.97 3.35 -6.29
N PHE A 34 4.94 2.84 -5.62
CA PHE A 34 4.08 1.76 -6.10
C PHE A 34 2.62 2.18 -5.96
N GLY A 35 1.88 2.06 -7.06
CA GLY A 35 0.42 2.13 -7.07
C GLY A 35 -0.17 0.73 -7.24
N PHE A 36 -1.36 0.51 -6.70
CA PHE A 36 -2.10 -0.72 -6.92
C PHE A 36 -3.41 -0.44 -7.64
N SER A 37 -3.93 -1.45 -8.34
CA SER A 37 -5.31 -1.40 -8.84
C SER A 37 -6.31 -1.36 -7.69
N ASP A 38 -7.58 -1.10 -7.97
CA ASP A 38 -8.65 -1.07 -6.95
C ASP A 38 -8.70 -2.35 -6.09
N SER A 39 -8.61 -3.52 -6.71
CA SER A 39 -8.53 -4.82 -6.03
C SER A 39 -7.17 -5.03 -5.35
N GLY A 40 -6.09 -4.58 -5.97
CA GLY A 40 -4.73 -4.64 -5.40
C GLY A 40 -4.64 -3.85 -4.10
N SER A 41 -5.23 -2.66 -4.06
CA SER A 41 -5.32 -1.79 -2.88
C SER A 41 -6.10 -2.46 -1.76
N CYS A 42 -7.23 -3.10 -2.09
CA CYS A 42 -8.00 -3.84 -1.09
C CYS A 42 -7.23 -5.04 -0.52
N VAL A 43 -6.50 -5.78 -1.37
CA VAL A 43 -5.68 -6.91 -0.94
C VAL A 43 -4.49 -6.44 -0.12
N TRP A 44 -3.81 -5.36 -0.52
CA TRP A 44 -2.73 -4.73 0.25
C TRP A 44 -3.20 -4.36 1.66
N GLU A 45 -4.31 -3.60 1.77
CA GLU A 45 -4.89 -3.21 3.06
C GLU A 45 -5.24 -4.43 3.93
N ALA A 46 -5.77 -5.50 3.33
CA ALA A 46 -6.07 -6.73 4.05
C ALA A 46 -4.79 -7.39 4.58
N LEU A 47 -3.73 -7.47 3.77
CA LEU A 47 -2.47 -8.10 4.13
C LEU A 47 -1.78 -7.36 5.28
N ILE A 48 -1.68 -6.03 5.22
CA ILE A 48 -1.05 -5.22 6.28
C ILE A 48 -1.90 -5.18 7.56
N ALA A 49 -3.21 -5.40 7.45
CA ALA A 49 -4.09 -5.62 8.60
C ALA A 49 -3.99 -7.05 9.17
N GLN A 50 -3.04 -7.86 8.69
CA GLN A 50 -2.80 -9.24 9.12
C GLN A 50 -3.98 -10.18 8.84
N VAL A 51 -4.77 -9.90 7.79
CA VAL A 51 -5.79 -10.82 7.28
C VAL A 51 -5.10 -11.95 6.52
N PRO A 52 -5.42 -13.23 6.79
CA PRO A 52 -4.82 -14.35 6.09
C PRO A 52 -5.19 -14.31 4.60
N PRO A 53 -4.23 -14.54 3.68
CA PRO A 53 -4.51 -14.64 2.26
C PRO A 53 -5.60 -15.68 1.94
N ALA A 54 -5.67 -16.76 2.73
CA ALA A 54 -6.69 -17.80 2.61
C ALA A 54 -8.13 -17.24 2.62
N SER A 55 -8.35 -16.18 3.39
CA SER A 55 -9.67 -15.57 3.58
C SER A 55 -10.10 -14.72 2.38
N LEU A 56 -9.17 -14.37 1.50
CA LEU A 56 -9.39 -13.58 0.29
C LEU A 56 -9.69 -14.46 -0.92
N VAL A 57 -9.13 -15.67 -0.98
CA VAL A 57 -9.34 -16.60 -2.09
C VAL A 57 -10.83 -16.92 -2.26
N GLY A 58 -11.30 -16.85 -3.51
CA GLY A 58 -12.69 -17.10 -3.88
C GLY A 58 -13.65 -15.94 -3.63
N ARG A 59 -13.19 -14.82 -3.05
CA ARG A 59 -13.98 -13.59 -2.98
C ARG A 59 -14.19 -13.01 -4.38
N THR A 60 -15.33 -12.35 -4.59
CA THR A 60 -15.60 -11.61 -5.83
C THR A 60 -14.57 -10.50 -6.00
N CYS A 61 -14.03 -10.38 -7.20
CA CYS A 61 -13.03 -9.38 -7.58
C CYS A 61 -13.18 -9.10 -9.08
N GLY A 62 -13.52 -7.89 -9.47
CA GLY A 62 -13.78 -7.60 -10.89
C GLY A 62 -15.02 -8.34 -11.41
N SER A 63 -14.88 -8.90 -12.61
CA SER A 63 -15.86 -9.78 -13.24
C SER A 63 -15.75 -11.25 -12.81
N GLY A 64 -14.84 -11.57 -11.88
CA GLY A 64 -14.52 -12.95 -11.50
C GLY A 64 -14.37 -13.14 -9.99
N GLN A 65 -13.59 -14.17 -9.63
CA GLN A 65 -13.22 -14.48 -8.26
C GLN A 65 -11.71 -14.41 -8.12
N LEU A 66 -11.24 -13.97 -6.95
CA LEU A 66 -9.82 -13.93 -6.62
C LEU A 66 -9.27 -15.36 -6.57
N SER A 67 -8.42 -15.71 -7.53
CA SER A 67 -7.79 -17.03 -7.56
C SER A 67 -6.61 -17.08 -6.58
N ALA A 68 -6.35 -18.27 -6.06
CA ALA A 68 -5.15 -18.55 -5.25
C ALA A 68 -3.87 -18.17 -6.00
N ALA A 69 -3.77 -18.47 -7.30
CA ALA A 69 -2.60 -18.21 -8.11
C ALA A 69 -2.35 -16.71 -8.32
N ASP A 70 -3.40 -15.92 -8.57
CA ASP A 70 -3.27 -14.47 -8.75
C ASP A 70 -2.83 -13.80 -7.44
N LEU A 71 -3.40 -14.25 -6.32
CA LEU A 71 -3.04 -13.76 -4.99
C LEU A 71 -1.59 -14.12 -4.63
N ASP A 72 -1.17 -15.35 -4.88
CA ASP A 72 0.20 -15.80 -4.65
C ASP A 72 1.21 -15.03 -5.52
N ALA A 73 0.88 -14.77 -6.80
CA ALA A 73 1.71 -13.97 -7.68
C ALA A 73 1.82 -12.50 -7.23
N PHE A 74 0.73 -11.93 -6.73
CA PHE A 74 0.71 -10.57 -6.19
C PHE A 74 1.55 -10.45 -4.92
N ILE A 75 1.36 -11.38 -3.96
CA ILE A 75 2.16 -11.43 -2.73
C ILE A 75 3.64 -11.64 -3.06
N ALA A 76 3.97 -12.54 -4.00
CA ALA A 76 5.35 -12.77 -4.40
C ALA A 76 6.03 -11.49 -4.92
N ARG A 77 5.33 -10.70 -5.75
CA ARG A 77 5.83 -9.39 -6.21
C ARG A 77 6.02 -8.39 -5.09
N LEU A 78 5.09 -8.30 -4.13
CA LEU A 78 5.25 -7.42 -2.96
C LEU A 78 6.46 -7.79 -2.10
N ASN A 79 6.74 -9.09 -1.94
CA ASN A 79 7.94 -9.56 -1.25
C ASN A 79 9.22 -9.29 -2.06
N GLU A 80 9.17 -9.47 -3.39
CA GLU A 80 10.30 -9.18 -4.30
C GLU A 80 10.69 -7.70 -4.25
N TYR A 81 9.70 -6.80 -4.19
CA TYR A 81 9.92 -5.38 -4.00
C TYR A 81 10.24 -4.97 -2.55
N GLY A 82 10.26 -5.93 -1.62
CA GLY A 82 10.54 -5.65 -0.22
C GLY A 82 9.50 -4.77 0.45
N LEU A 83 8.24 -4.82 0.01
CA LEU A 83 7.12 -4.05 0.58
C LEU A 83 6.40 -4.81 1.69
N LEU A 84 6.36 -6.14 1.60
CA LEU A 84 5.80 -7.02 2.63
C LEU A 84 6.86 -7.95 3.18
N SER A 85 6.71 -8.30 4.45
CA SER A 85 7.44 -9.36 5.12
C SER A 85 6.47 -10.32 5.83
N PRO A 86 6.81 -11.61 5.99
CA PRO A 86 6.03 -12.53 6.82
C PRO A 86 5.97 -12.01 8.26
N ALA A 87 4.77 -11.89 8.83
CA ALA A 87 4.63 -11.46 10.20
C ALA A 87 5.01 -12.60 11.16
N THR A 88 5.72 -12.27 12.24
CA THR A 88 6.17 -13.28 13.22
C THR A 88 5.04 -13.70 14.19
N GLY A 89 3.93 -12.95 14.20
CA GLY A 89 2.77 -13.21 15.03
C GLY A 89 1.91 -14.38 14.54
N MET A 90 1.12 -14.95 15.45
CA MET A 90 0.01 -15.87 15.11
C MET A 90 -1.36 -15.16 15.13
N ALA A 91 -1.40 -13.87 15.48
CA ALA A 91 -2.63 -13.11 15.53
C ALA A 91 -3.08 -12.76 14.11
N SER A 92 -4.10 -13.44 13.64
CA SER A 92 -4.77 -13.15 12.38
C SER A 92 -5.98 -12.28 12.63
N ALA A 93 -6.16 -11.24 11.82
CA ALA A 93 -7.38 -10.46 11.78
C ALA A 93 -8.41 -11.09 10.84
N ALA A 94 -9.69 -10.79 11.09
CA ALA A 94 -10.76 -11.09 10.15
C ALA A 94 -10.85 -9.98 9.09
N LEU A 95 -11.23 -10.35 7.86
CA LEU A 95 -11.52 -9.38 6.81
C LEU A 95 -12.71 -8.51 7.22
N SER A 96 -12.54 -7.18 7.22
CA SER A 96 -13.62 -6.25 7.53
C SER A 96 -14.69 -6.26 6.43
N PRO A 97 -15.98 -6.05 6.77
CA PRO A 97 -17.06 -6.06 5.79
C PRO A 97 -16.92 -4.94 4.75
N GLU A 98 -16.37 -3.79 5.14
CA GLU A 98 -16.13 -2.65 4.23
C GLU A 98 -15.10 -3.01 3.16
N LEU A 99 -14.00 -3.67 3.55
CA LEU A 99 -12.95 -4.09 2.63
C LEU A 99 -13.42 -5.23 1.72
N ALA A 100 -14.24 -6.15 2.27
CA ALA A 100 -14.88 -7.20 1.47
C ALA A 100 -15.82 -6.63 0.41
N GLN A 101 -16.59 -5.58 0.74
CA GLN A 101 -17.47 -4.89 -0.21
C GLN A 101 -16.69 -4.15 -1.29
N ARG A 102 -15.61 -3.45 -0.91
CA ARG A 102 -14.73 -2.77 -1.88
C ARG A 102 -14.08 -3.78 -2.84
N LEU A 103 -13.55 -4.89 -2.32
CA LEU A 103 -12.98 -5.95 -3.15
C LEU A 103 -14.01 -6.53 -4.12
N ALA A 104 -15.26 -6.72 -3.68
CA ALA A 104 -16.35 -7.18 -4.54
C ALA A 104 -16.79 -6.15 -5.59
N ALA A 105 -16.60 -4.86 -5.33
CA ALA A 105 -16.92 -3.76 -6.24
C ALA A 105 -15.75 -3.39 -7.18
N ALA A 106 -14.56 -3.92 -6.92
CA ALA A 106 -13.39 -3.76 -7.77
C ALA A 106 -13.70 -4.18 -9.20
N ARG A 107 -13.07 -3.51 -10.17
CA ARG A 107 -13.24 -3.69 -11.61
C ARG A 107 -11.98 -4.24 -12.25
N GLU A 108 -10.82 -3.96 -11.66
CA GLU A 108 -9.52 -4.35 -12.17
C GLU A 108 -9.02 -5.61 -11.46
N ALA A 109 -8.19 -6.38 -12.17
CA ALA A 109 -7.48 -7.51 -11.57
C ALA A 109 -6.31 -7.01 -10.70
N LEU A 110 -5.75 -7.91 -9.89
CA LEU A 110 -4.59 -7.59 -9.05
C LEU A 110 -3.42 -7.10 -9.91
N LYS A 111 -3.02 -5.84 -9.69
CA LYS A 111 -1.94 -5.18 -10.43
C LYS A 111 -1.12 -4.32 -9.49
N ILE A 112 0.18 -4.26 -9.77
CA ILE A 112 1.15 -3.38 -9.13
C ILE A 112 1.78 -2.56 -10.25
N ASP A 113 1.66 -1.24 -10.16
CA ASP A 113 2.35 -0.28 -11.01
C ASP A 113 3.51 0.31 -10.22
N MET A 114 4.73 0.00 -10.64
CA MET A 114 5.94 0.59 -10.05
C MET A 114 6.35 1.80 -10.88
N HIS A 115 6.68 2.89 -10.20
CA HIS A 115 7.28 4.07 -10.80
C HIS A 115 8.59 4.39 -10.07
N ASP A 116 9.70 4.30 -10.79
CA ASP A 116 11.04 4.71 -10.37
C ASP A 116 11.38 6.15 -10.78
N GLU A 117 10.61 6.71 -11.72
CA GLU A 117 10.84 8.04 -12.31
C GLU A 117 10.47 9.22 -11.38
N LEU A 118 9.84 8.97 -10.22
CA LEU A 118 9.47 10.02 -9.24
C LEU A 118 10.52 10.31 -8.17
N ALA A 119 11.72 9.71 -8.26
CA ALA A 119 12.89 10.29 -7.59
C ALA A 119 13.09 11.79 -7.96
N ASP A 120 12.53 12.24 -9.08
CA ASP A 120 12.54 13.64 -9.53
C ASP A 120 11.36 14.51 -9.04
N LEU A 121 10.22 13.95 -8.58
CA LEU A 121 9.04 14.75 -8.17
C LEU A 121 8.86 14.89 -6.65
N VAL A 122 9.69 14.20 -5.86
CA VAL A 122 9.93 14.49 -4.43
C VAL A 122 11.19 15.37 -4.25
N MET A 123 11.65 16.03 -5.32
CA MET A 123 12.65 17.11 -5.23
C MET A 123 12.10 18.44 -5.75
N VAL A 124 10.80 18.68 -5.55
CA VAL A 124 10.19 20.00 -5.71
C VAL A 124 9.59 20.45 -4.38
N ASP A 125 10.48 20.75 -3.44
CA ASP A 125 10.25 21.87 -2.55
C ASP A 125 11.39 22.90 -2.74
N PRO A 126 11.20 23.92 -3.59
CA PRO A 126 12.07 25.09 -3.66
C PRO A 126 11.60 26.22 -2.73
N ILE A 127 11.18 25.92 -1.50
CA ILE A 127 10.89 26.90 -0.45
C ILE A 127 11.40 26.48 0.94
N HIS A 128 12.61 25.93 1.07
CA HIS A 128 13.33 25.99 2.36
C HIS A 128 14.57 26.89 2.28
N ASP A 129 14.34 28.12 1.80
CA ASP A 129 15.21 29.27 2.06
C ASP A 129 14.33 30.42 2.59
N VAL A 130 13.87 30.26 3.83
CA VAL A 130 13.62 31.43 4.67
C VAL A 130 14.84 31.57 5.58
N ASP A 131 15.85 32.26 5.07
CA ASP A 131 16.69 33.10 5.91
C ASP A 131 15.77 33.86 6.88
N GLU A 132 15.68 33.40 8.13
CA GLU A 132 15.31 34.29 9.23
C GLU A 132 16.40 35.36 9.30
N PRO A 133 16.07 36.62 8.96
CA PRO A 133 16.04 37.59 10.05
C PRO A 133 15.06 38.74 9.77
N ALA A 134 13.90 38.76 10.42
CA ALA A 134 13.29 39.99 10.94
C ALA A 134 11.90 39.68 11.50
N GLY A 135 11.79 39.60 12.83
CA GLY A 135 10.53 39.91 13.46
C GLY A 135 10.16 41.37 13.19
N TRP A 136 9.03 41.62 12.52
CA TRP A 136 8.15 42.78 12.71
C TRP A 136 6.98 42.74 11.70
N PRO A 137 5.84 43.38 12.03
CA PRO A 137 5.73 44.78 11.63
C PRO A 137 5.91 45.74 12.78
N ALA A 138 6.82 46.68 12.56
CA ALA A 138 7.01 47.87 13.36
C ALA A 138 5.69 48.62 13.44
N VAL A 139 5.39 49.09 14.64
CA VAL A 139 4.35 50.06 14.93
C VAL A 139 4.34 51.12 13.84
N LYS A 140 3.22 51.30 13.13
CA LYS A 140 2.92 52.54 12.42
C LYS A 140 1.72 53.19 13.09
N GLN A 141 1.91 54.47 13.34
CA GLN A 141 1.01 55.43 13.98
C GLN A 141 -0.37 55.49 13.32
#